data_AF-A0A1Z4EKB7-F1
#
_entry.id   AF-A0A1Z4EKB7-F1
#
_cell.length_a   1.000
_cell.length_b   1.000
_cell.length_c   1.000
_cell.angle_alpha   90.00
_cell.angle_beta   90.00
_cell.angle_gamma   90.00
#
_symmetry.space_group_name_H-M   'P 1'
#
loop_
_entity.id
_entity.type
_entity.pdbx_description
1 polymer ?
#
loop_
_entity_poly.entity_id
_entity_poly.type
_entity_poly.pdbx_seq_one_letter_code
_entity_poly.pdbx_strand_id
1 'polypeptide(L)'
;MSQQIRRLIAAWLASGVALAVLPAIPASAAPNTRCALTTSVQEVHSKSQLPPELLKLLPPIADVGQPFNSTDSVSDPNAPFRRLIRAGHRGADWFIWYEHGGAGYSWQAVVARVALGSAPTVLANAQTISDTLCTLTDGVLAGQVPPYPPGAWPVSDF
;
A
#
# COMPACT_ATOMS: atom_id res chain seq x y z
N MET A 1 -29.52 -3.95 82.76
CA MET A 1 -29.05 -2.59 82.42
C MET A 1 -28.19 -2.71 81.17
N SER A 2 -28.77 -2.41 80.01
CA SER A 2 -28.74 -1.09 79.34
C SER A 2 -27.38 -0.84 78.68
N GLN A 3 -27.27 -1.14 77.39
CA GLN A 3 -27.22 -0.17 76.27
C GLN A 3 -25.78 0.02 75.78
N GLN A 4 -25.48 -0.38 74.54
CA GLN A 4 -25.53 0.57 73.42
C GLN A 4 -25.21 -0.11 72.08
N ILE A 5 -26.09 0.18 71.14
CA ILE A 5 -26.04 -0.10 69.72
C ILE A 5 -25.02 0.86 69.08
N ARG A 6 -24.06 0.32 68.33
CA ARG A 6 -23.37 1.09 67.28
C ARG A 6 -23.56 0.39 65.94
N ARG A 7 -24.41 0.98 65.12
CA ARG A 7 -24.62 0.63 63.71
C ARG A 7 -23.32 0.92 62.96
N LEU A 8 -22.73 -0.10 62.34
CA LEU A 8 -21.71 0.09 61.31
C LEU A 8 -22.38 -0.13 59.96
N ILE A 9 -22.70 0.97 59.28
CA ILE A 9 -23.07 0.97 57.87
C ILE A 9 -21.75 0.95 57.10
N ALA A 10 -21.33 -0.21 56.63
CA ALA A 10 -20.25 -0.31 55.65
C ALA A 10 -20.88 -0.16 54.26
N ALA A 11 -20.65 1.00 53.65
CA ALA A 11 -21.06 1.29 52.29
C ALA A 11 -20.33 0.37 51.30
N TRP A 12 -21.08 -0.35 50.48
CA TRP A 12 -20.55 -1.10 49.36
C TRP A 12 -20.11 -0.14 48.26
N LEU A 13 -18.79 0.01 48.07
CA LEU A 13 -18.23 0.61 46.86
C LEU A 13 -18.24 -0.46 45.76
N ALA A 14 -19.27 -0.45 44.92
CA ALA A 14 -19.27 -1.19 43.67
C ALA A 14 -18.35 -0.45 42.68
N SER A 15 -17.07 -0.82 42.64
CA SER A 15 -16.15 -0.38 41.60
C SER A 15 -16.50 -1.08 40.28
N GLY A 16 -17.33 -0.42 39.47
CA GLY A 16 -17.58 -0.83 38.08
C GLY A 16 -16.35 -0.52 37.23
N VAL A 17 -15.61 -1.56 36.82
CA VAL A 17 -14.56 -1.43 35.80
C VAL A 17 -15.27 -1.41 34.45
N ALA A 18 -15.36 -0.23 33.83
CA ALA A 18 -15.77 -0.12 32.44
C ALA A 18 -14.59 -0.55 31.55
N LEU A 19 -14.63 -1.80 31.06
CA LEU A 19 -13.74 -2.24 29.98
C LEU A 19 -14.13 -1.47 28.71
N ALA A 20 -13.33 -0.48 28.33
CA ALA A 20 -13.43 0.13 27.01
C ALA A 20 -12.99 -0.92 25.97
N VAL A 21 -13.96 -1.54 25.28
CA VAL A 21 -13.68 -2.37 24.11
C VAL A 21 -13.30 -1.42 22.98
N LEU A 22 -12.00 -1.24 22.75
CA LEU A 22 -11.52 -0.58 21.55
C LEU A 22 -11.86 -1.48 20.35
N PRO A 23 -12.56 -0.99 19.31
CA PRO A 23 -12.71 -1.76 18.09
C PRO A 23 -11.33 -2.01 17.51
N ALA A 24 -10.97 -3.28 17.31
CA ALA A 24 -9.78 -3.62 16.56
C ALA A 24 -10.00 -3.12 15.12
N ILE A 25 -9.21 -2.12 14.70
CA ILE A 25 -9.11 -1.78 13.29
C ILE A 25 -8.62 -3.07 12.61
N PRO A 26 -9.35 -3.64 11.64
CA PRO A 26 -8.88 -4.82 10.95
C PRO A 26 -7.50 -4.47 10.40
N ALA A 27 -6.49 -5.28 10.74
CA ALA A 27 -5.21 -5.21 10.08
C ALA A 27 -5.48 -5.43 8.60
N SER A 28 -5.46 -4.35 7.81
CA SER A 28 -5.63 -4.47 6.37
C SER A 28 -4.51 -5.38 5.90
N ALA A 29 -4.86 -6.50 5.28
CA ALA A 29 -3.88 -7.48 4.88
C ALA A 29 -2.94 -6.81 3.88
N ALA A 30 -1.63 -6.92 4.14
CA ALA A 30 -0.62 -6.55 3.15
C ALA A 30 -0.99 -7.22 1.82
N PRO A 31 -0.90 -6.50 0.68
CA PRO A 31 -1.33 -7.04 -0.59
C PRO A 31 -0.59 -8.31 -0.95
N ASN A 32 -1.30 -9.22 -1.60
CA ASN A 32 -0.74 -10.41 -2.20
C ASN A 32 0.07 -10.00 -3.44
N THR A 33 1.36 -9.72 -3.24
CA THR A 33 2.28 -9.30 -4.31
C THR A 33 2.56 -10.39 -5.35
N ARG A 34 2.09 -11.62 -5.12
CA ARG A 34 2.22 -12.79 -6.01
C ARG A 34 0.89 -13.21 -6.63
N CYS A 35 -0.14 -12.39 -6.52
CA CYS A 35 -1.43 -12.68 -7.13
C CYS A 35 -1.27 -12.84 -8.66
N ALA A 36 -2.02 -13.79 -9.22
CA ALA A 36 -2.06 -13.99 -10.67
C ALA A 36 -2.88 -12.85 -11.31
N LEU A 37 -2.31 -12.22 -12.34
CA LEU A 37 -3.07 -11.29 -13.18
C LEU A 37 -3.92 -12.11 -14.15
N THR A 38 -5.18 -11.71 -14.32
CA THR A 38 -6.09 -12.29 -15.30
C THR A 38 -5.64 -11.94 -16.72
N THR A 39 -5.13 -10.72 -16.90
CA THR A 39 -4.49 -10.31 -18.15
C THR A 39 -3.08 -10.89 -18.24
N SER A 40 -2.82 -11.67 -19.30
CA SER A 40 -1.47 -12.17 -19.57
C SER A 40 -0.50 -11.02 -19.84
N VAL A 41 0.64 -11.06 -19.16
CA VAL A 41 1.70 -10.06 -19.21
C VAL A 41 3.05 -10.75 -19.30
N GLN A 42 4.01 -10.08 -19.93
CA GLN A 42 5.42 -10.43 -19.82
C GLN A 42 6.00 -9.73 -18.59
N GLU A 43 6.40 -10.50 -17.59
CA GLU A 43 7.04 -9.97 -16.39
C GLU A 43 8.49 -9.55 -16.63
N VAL A 44 8.92 -8.55 -15.87
CA VAL A 44 10.31 -8.15 -15.75
C VAL A 44 10.76 -8.25 -14.29
N HIS A 45 12.03 -8.54 -14.09
CA HIS A 45 12.59 -8.86 -12.77
C HIS A 45 13.49 -7.75 -12.21
N SER A 46 13.79 -6.72 -13.00
CA SER A 46 14.58 -5.56 -12.57
C SER A 46 14.05 -4.26 -13.17
N LYS A 47 14.22 -3.15 -12.45
CA LYS A 47 13.95 -1.80 -12.93
C LYS A 47 14.76 -1.45 -14.20
N SER A 48 15.90 -2.09 -14.40
CA SER A 48 16.74 -1.92 -15.60
C SER A 48 16.07 -2.43 -16.89
N GLN A 49 15.06 -3.29 -16.76
CA GLN A 49 14.28 -3.82 -17.89
C GLN A 49 13.04 -2.96 -18.19
N LEU A 50 12.76 -1.93 -17.39
CA LEU A 50 11.68 -0.99 -17.66
C LEU A 50 12.08 -0.05 -18.81
N PRO A 51 11.12 0.43 -19.61
CA PRO A 51 11.38 1.50 -20.56
C PRO A 51 12.00 2.72 -19.85
N PRO A 52 13.07 3.32 -20.39
CA PRO A 52 13.71 4.47 -19.76
C PRO A 52 12.75 5.65 -19.52
N GLU A 53 11.78 5.82 -20.41
CA GLU A 53 10.74 6.85 -20.33
C GLU A 53 9.82 6.62 -19.13
N LEU A 54 9.49 5.36 -18.86
CA LEU A 54 8.68 4.98 -17.70
C LEU A 54 9.47 5.15 -16.41
N LEU A 55 10.76 4.77 -16.40
CA LEU A 55 11.61 4.93 -15.23
C LEU A 55 11.80 6.41 -14.84
N LYS A 56 11.81 7.33 -15.82
CA LYS A 56 11.89 8.78 -15.58
C LYS A 56 10.65 9.37 -14.88
N LEU A 57 9.49 8.71 -14.94
CA LEU A 57 8.30 9.15 -14.21
C LEU A 57 8.39 8.86 -12.72
N LEU A 58 9.17 7.85 -12.33
CA LEU A 58 9.25 7.39 -10.96
C LEU A 58 10.37 8.15 -10.22
N PRO A 59 10.15 8.52 -8.94
CA PRO A 59 11.25 8.82 -8.05
C PRO A 59 12.25 7.66 -7.97
N PRO A 60 13.45 7.90 -7.42
CA PRO A 60 14.43 6.84 -7.22
C PRO A 60 13.81 5.58 -6.60
N ILE A 61 14.06 4.44 -7.24
CA ILE A 61 13.49 3.14 -6.88
C ILE A 61 14.59 2.08 -6.83
N ALA A 62 14.54 1.25 -5.79
CA ALA A 62 15.38 0.07 -5.61
C ALA A 62 14.80 -1.12 -6.40
N ASP A 63 15.67 -2.03 -6.83
CA ASP A 63 15.24 -3.33 -7.38
C ASP A 63 14.58 -4.21 -6.33
N VAL A 64 13.90 -5.27 -6.79
CA VAL A 64 13.24 -6.25 -5.91
C VAL A 64 14.24 -6.81 -4.89
N GLY A 65 13.88 -6.73 -3.60
CA GLY A 65 14.68 -7.24 -2.50
C GLY A 65 15.90 -6.39 -2.10
N GLN A 66 16.22 -5.30 -2.82
CA GLN A 66 17.30 -4.40 -2.42
C GLN A 66 16.92 -3.54 -1.20
N PRO A 67 17.90 -2.97 -0.48
CA PRO A 67 17.63 -2.02 0.60
C PRO A 67 16.89 -0.78 0.13
N PHE A 68 16.01 -0.24 0.97
CA PHE A 68 15.29 1.01 0.76
C PHE A 68 14.86 1.59 2.13
N ASN A 69 14.57 2.88 2.18
CA ASN A 69 14.04 3.56 3.35
C ASN A 69 12.52 3.33 3.44
N SER A 70 12.12 2.42 4.33
CA SER A 70 10.70 2.07 4.56
C SER A 70 9.98 3.05 5.49
N THR A 71 10.72 3.85 6.26
CA THR A 71 10.18 4.84 7.20
C THR A 71 10.86 6.19 6.99
N ASP A 72 10.33 7.24 7.61
CA ASP A 72 10.97 8.56 7.67
C ASP A 72 12.20 8.61 8.60
N SER A 73 12.48 7.55 9.36
CA SER A 73 13.73 7.36 10.09
C SER A 73 14.80 6.78 9.17
N VAL A 74 15.58 7.68 8.55
CA VAL A 74 16.58 7.33 7.53
C VAL A 74 17.90 6.87 8.15
N SER A 75 18.32 5.66 7.81
CA SER A 75 19.64 5.11 8.19
C SER A 75 20.67 5.18 7.06
N ASP A 76 20.23 5.06 5.81
CA ASP A 76 21.06 5.28 4.61
C ASP A 76 20.43 6.39 3.76
N PRO A 77 21.03 7.59 3.70
CA PRO A 77 20.48 8.70 2.92
C PRO A 77 20.57 8.49 1.41
N ASN A 78 21.34 7.51 0.94
CA ASN A 78 21.45 7.20 -0.49
C ASN A 78 20.43 6.15 -0.95
N ALA A 79 19.82 5.42 0.00
CA ALA A 79 18.79 4.45 -0.33
C ALA A 79 17.48 5.16 -0.74
N PRO A 80 16.76 4.67 -1.77
CA PRO A 80 15.48 5.24 -2.17
C PRO A 80 14.39 4.97 -1.14
N PHE A 81 13.27 5.70 -1.22
CA PHE A 81 12.04 5.42 -0.44
C PHE A 81 11.08 4.47 -1.16
N ARG A 82 11.50 3.95 -2.32
CA ARG A 82 10.71 3.05 -3.15
C ARG A 82 11.46 1.76 -3.41
N ARG A 83 10.74 0.64 -3.39
CA ARG A 83 11.28 -0.65 -3.81
C ARG A 83 10.34 -1.35 -4.77
N LEU A 84 10.87 -1.74 -5.93
CA LEU A 84 10.14 -2.52 -6.90
C LEU A 84 9.65 -3.82 -6.27
N ILE A 85 8.39 -4.17 -6.54
CA ILE A 85 7.78 -5.44 -6.13
C ILE A 85 7.66 -6.35 -7.34
N ARG A 86 7.01 -5.84 -8.38
CA ARG A 86 6.69 -6.58 -9.61
C ARG A 86 6.42 -5.57 -10.72
N ALA A 87 6.83 -5.90 -11.93
CA ALA A 87 6.48 -5.13 -13.11
C ALA A 87 6.35 -6.04 -14.32
N GLY A 88 5.72 -5.53 -15.37
CA GLY A 88 5.57 -6.24 -16.61
C GLY A 88 4.73 -5.44 -17.60
N HIS A 89 4.46 -6.04 -18.75
CA HIS A 89 3.72 -5.37 -19.80
C HIS A 89 2.88 -6.30 -20.66
N ARG A 90 1.87 -5.71 -21.31
CA ARG A 90 1.13 -6.30 -22.42
C ARG A 90 1.16 -5.31 -23.58
N GLY A 91 1.92 -5.62 -24.62
CA GLY A 91 2.17 -4.68 -25.69
C GLY A 91 2.82 -3.41 -25.15
N ALA A 92 2.17 -2.25 -25.38
CA ALA A 92 2.63 -0.94 -24.92
C ALA A 92 2.16 -0.56 -23.51
N ASP A 93 1.28 -1.34 -22.87
CA ASP A 93 0.76 -1.06 -21.54
C ASP A 93 1.64 -1.75 -20.49
N TRP A 94 2.29 -0.95 -19.66
CA TRP A 94 3.19 -1.37 -18.59
C TRP A 94 2.52 -1.20 -17.23
N PHE A 95 2.77 -2.12 -16.32
CA PHE A 95 2.45 -1.94 -14.91
C PHE A 95 3.72 -2.02 -14.06
N ILE A 96 3.74 -1.26 -12.96
CA ILE A 96 4.79 -1.28 -11.95
C ILE A 96 4.12 -1.25 -10.59
N TRP A 97 4.51 -2.19 -9.73
CA TRP A 97 4.16 -2.19 -8.32
C TRP A 97 5.38 -1.89 -7.48
N TYR A 98 5.23 -1.03 -6.50
CA TYR A 98 6.31 -0.73 -5.56
C TYR A 98 5.81 -0.49 -4.14
N GLU A 99 6.71 -0.73 -3.20
CA GLU A 99 6.57 -0.31 -1.82
C GLU A 99 6.94 1.17 -1.73
N HIS A 100 6.21 1.92 -0.91
CA HIS A 100 6.42 3.33 -0.64
C HIS A 100 6.62 3.52 0.85
N GLY A 101 7.83 3.88 1.26
CA GLY A 101 8.15 4.25 2.64
C GLY A 101 8.04 5.75 2.92
N GLY A 102 8.30 6.14 4.16
CA GLY A 102 8.24 7.54 4.62
C GLY A 102 7.45 7.64 5.91
N ALA A 103 6.71 8.74 6.11
CA ALA A 103 5.85 8.91 7.28
C ALA A 103 4.74 7.83 7.37
N GLY A 104 4.38 7.25 6.23
CA GLY A 104 3.52 6.07 6.15
C GLY A 104 4.13 5.02 5.22
N TYR A 105 3.69 3.77 5.39
CA TYR A 105 4.02 2.66 4.52
C TYR A 105 2.83 2.27 3.66
N SER A 106 3.01 2.21 2.35
CA SER A 106 1.96 1.81 1.43
C SER A 106 2.51 1.07 0.21
N TRP A 107 1.59 0.56 -0.61
CA TRP A 107 1.88 -0.03 -1.90
C TRP A 107 1.31 0.85 -3.00
N GLN A 108 2.00 0.94 -4.12
CA GLN A 108 1.58 1.72 -5.28
C GLN A 108 1.47 0.81 -6.49
N ALA A 109 0.43 1.00 -7.30
CA ALA A 109 0.31 0.45 -8.63
C ALA A 109 0.25 1.58 -9.65
N VAL A 110 1.24 1.60 -10.54
CA VAL A 110 1.30 2.50 -11.68
C VAL A 110 1.04 1.68 -12.93
N VAL A 111 0.12 2.12 -13.77
CA VAL A 111 -0.10 1.56 -15.10
C VAL A 111 0.03 2.69 -16.12
N ALA A 112 0.87 2.51 -17.12
CA ALA A 112 1.15 3.53 -18.12
C ALA A 112 1.31 2.92 -19.50
N ARG A 113 0.83 3.64 -20.51
CA ARG A 113 1.08 3.33 -21.92
C ARG A 113 2.38 3.98 -22.36
N VAL A 114 3.31 3.17 -22.86
CA VAL A 114 4.60 3.61 -23.39
C VAL A 114 4.66 3.29 -24.88
N ALA A 115 4.37 4.29 -25.72
CA ALA A 115 4.58 4.18 -27.16
C ALA A 115 6.05 4.49 -27.49
N LEU A 116 6.59 3.82 -28.51
CA LEU A 116 7.98 3.98 -28.92
C LEU A 116 8.29 5.47 -29.21
N GLY A 117 9.32 6.00 -28.56
CA GLY A 117 9.79 7.38 -28.75
C GLY A 117 8.84 8.47 -28.22
N SER A 118 7.80 8.10 -27.44
CA SER A 118 6.83 9.05 -26.88
C SER A 118 6.91 9.10 -25.35
N ALA A 119 6.47 10.22 -24.77
CA ALA A 119 6.28 10.31 -23.33
C ALA A 119 5.23 9.30 -22.87
N PRO A 120 5.39 8.64 -21.70
CA PRO A 120 4.39 7.70 -21.23
C PRO A 120 3.09 8.41 -20.90
N THR A 121 1.96 7.78 -21.21
CA THR A 121 0.63 8.22 -20.78
C THR A 121 0.24 7.40 -19.55
N VAL A 122 0.12 8.05 -18.39
CA VAL A 122 -0.32 7.39 -17.15
C VAL A 122 -1.80 7.04 -17.28
N LEU A 123 -2.10 5.74 -17.22
CA LEU A 123 -3.48 5.22 -17.24
C LEU A 123 -4.05 5.14 -15.83
N ALA A 124 -3.21 4.78 -14.86
CA ALA A 124 -3.52 4.83 -13.44
C ALA A 124 -2.25 5.03 -12.60
N ASN A 125 -2.38 5.78 -11.52
CA ASN A 125 -1.41 5.86 -10.45
C ASN A 125 -2.22 5.82 -9.15
N ALA A 126 -2.14 4.71 -8.44
CA ALA A 126 -2.95 4.50 -7.25
C ALA A 126 -2.18 3.88 -6.11
N GLN A 127 -2.48 4.39 -4.91
CA GLN A 127 -1.95 3.91 -3.65
C GLN A 127 -2.96 2.96 -3.00
N THR A 128 -2.46 1.97 -2.27
CA THR A 128 -3.27 1.07 -1.44
C THR A 128 -2.53 0.65 -0.18
N ILE A 129 -3.32 0.33 0.85
CA ILE A 129 -2.88 -0.37 2.08
C ILE A 129 -3.56 -1.74 2.20
N SER A 130 -4.23 -2.20 1.15
CA SER A 130 -5.08 -3.39 1.14
C SER A 130 -4.70 -4.30 -0.03
N ASP A 131 -5.23 -5.53 -0.06
CA ASP A 131 -4.99 -6.49 -1.12
C ASP A 131 -5.73 -6.15 -2.43
N THR A 132 -5.25 -5.14 -3.15
CA THR A 132 -5.90 -4.61 -4.35
C THR A 132 -5.00 -4.51 -5.59
N LEU A 133 -3.70 -4.82 -5.49
CA LEU A 133 -2.73 -4.63 -6.58
C LEU A 133 -3.14 -5.34 -7.88
N CYS A 134 -3.54 -6.62 -7.81
CA CYS A 134 -4.03 -7.35 -8.99
C CYS A 134 -5.33 -6.77 -9.53
N THR A 135 -6.36 -6.64 -8.70
CA THR A 135 -7.70 -6.18 -9.11
C THR A 135 -7.63 -4.81 -9.77
N LEU A 136 -6.83 -3.89 -9.20
CA LEU A 136 -6.57 -2.59 -9.80
C LEU A 136 -5.88 -2.72 -11.15
N THR A 137 -4.79 -3.48 -11.23
CA THR A 137 -3.99 -3.61 -12.46
C THR A 137 -4.78 -4.28 -13.58
N ASP A 138 -5.50 -5.38 -13.29
CA ASP A 138 -6.38 -6.05 -14.24
C ASP A 138 -7.49 -5.11 -14.73
N GLY A 139 -8.11 -4.35 -13.82
CA GLY A 139 -9.11 -3.36 -14.16
C GLY A 139 -8.58 -2.28 -15.12
N VAL A 140 -7.37 -1.76 -14.88
CA VAL A 140 -6.76 -0.77 -15.77
C VAL A 140 -6.39 -1.38 -17.13
N LEU A 141 -5.78 -2.57 -17.14
CA LEU A 141 -5.43 -3.29 -18.37
C LEU A 141 -6.67 -3.70 -19.20
N ALA A 142 -7.82 -3.86 -18.55
CA ALA A 142 -9.11 -4.07 -19.20
C ALA A 142 -9.82 -2.76 -19.62
N GLY A 143 -9.26 -1.59 -19.30
CA GLY A 143 -9.85 -0.28 -19.59
C GLY A 143 -11.06 0.08 -18.71
N GLN A 144 -11.15 -0.50 -17.51
CA GLN A 144 -12.32 -0.41 -16.61
C GLN A 144 -12.10 0.48 -15.38
N VAL A 145 -10.90 1.01 -15.18
CA VAL A 145 -10.59 1.93 -14.07
C VAL A 145 -10.52 3.35 -14.63
N PRO A 146 -11.20 4.34 -14.01
CA PRO A 146 -12.03 4.27 -12.78
C PRO A 146 -13.39 3.57 -12.95
N PRO A 147 -14.03 3.06 -11.86
CA PRO A 147 -13.73 3.32 -10.43
C PRO A 147 -12.59 2.47 -9.84
N TYR A 148 -11.90 3.01 -8.83
CA TYR A 148 -10.87 2.28 -8.07
C TYR A 148 -11.51 1.25 -7.11
N PRO A 149 -10.88 0.08 -6.89
CA PRO A 149 -11.39 -0.89 -5.93
C PRO A 149 -11.34 -0.34 -4.49
N PRO A 150 -12.22 -0.81 -3.59
CA PRO A 150 -12.18 -0.41 -2.19
C PRO A 150 -10.80 -0.61 -1.57
N GLY A 151 -10.28 0.43 -0.90
CA GLY A 151 -8.94 0.41 -0.30
C GLY A 151 -7.81 0.83 -1.25
N ALA A 152 -8.13 1.25 -2.48
CA ALA A 152 -7.21 1.95 -3.38
C ALA A 152 -7.76 3.33 -3.78
N TRP A 153 -6.88 4.30 -3.99
CA TRP A 153 -7.24 5.66 -4.37
C TRP A 153 -6.21 6.26 -5.33
N PRO A 154 -6.62 7.19 -6.22
CA PRO A 154 -5.69 7.85 -7.12
C PRO A 154 -4.72 8.74 -6.34
N VAL A 155 -3.50 8.83 -6.84
CA VAL A 155 -2.49 9.81 -6.42
C VAL A 155 -2.06 10.63 -7.63
N SER A 156 -1.92 11.95 -7.43
CA SER A 156 -1.57 12.89 -8.50
C SER A 156 -0.08 12.92 -8.81
N ASP A 157 0.75 12.43 -7.90
CA ASP A 157 2.20 12.43 -7.93
C ASP A 157 2.79 11.03 -7.66
N PHE A 158 4.08 10.87 -7.94
CA PHE A 158 4.75 9.56 -7.97
C PHE A 158 5.57 9.24 -6.75
#